data_AF-A0A1G3CJ70-F1
#
_entry.id   AF-A0A1G3CJ70-F1
#
_cell.length_a   1.000
_cell.length_b   1.000
_cell.length_c   1.000
_cell.angle_alpha   90.00
_cell.angle_beta   90.00
_cell.angle_gamma   90.00
#
_symmetry.space_group_name_H-M   'P 1'
#
loop_
_entity.id
_entity.type
_entity.pdbx_description
1 polymer ?
#
loop_
_entity_poly.entity_id
_entity_poly.type
_entity_poly.pdbx_seq_one_letter_code
_entity_poly.pdbx_strand_id
1 'polypeptide(L)'
;MKIKIFIFGLLLLLLSIVRVSSASQLDFSWNAPKTYIHNKGTGGEVRYIIWFYNLGNTIDQPILVPIEVFLMTDTGEKHLDTYYPEIMEHVAKLDADYKEGKKYQYAAIAKGELAPKTTKHCVAMFEDVDPKSRRLDIFVTGISHFFFWRWRMVDYSYKITYEKEQDYWKLIEHGMSKDTSHRSYEFETRNW
;
A
#
# COMPACT_ATOMS: atom_id res chain seq x y z
N MET A 1 -12.19 -12.30 55.36
CA MET A 1 -13.03 -12.07 54.15
C MET A 1 -12.41 -11.04 53.18
N LYS A 2 -11.92 -9.89 53.66
CA LYS A 2 -11.39 -8.79 52.81
C LYS A 2 -10.20 -9.14 51.91
N ILE A 3 -9.27 -9.98 52.39
CA ILE A 3 -8.08 -10.40 51.63
C ILE A 3 -8.44 -11.29 50.43
N LYS A 4 -9.44 -12.19 50.58
CA LYS A 4 -9.88 -13.07 49.49
C LYS A 4 -10.55 -12.28 48.35
N ILE A 5 -11.30 -11.22 48.70
CA ILE A 5 -11.94 -10.31 47.73
C ILE A 5 -10.87 -9.49 46.98
N PHE A 6 -9.84 -9.03 47.70
CA PHE A 6 -8.73 -8.31 47.07
C PHE A 6 -7.92 -9.18 46.12
N ILE A 7 -7.59 -10.42 46.50
CA ILE A 7 -6.88 -11.37 45.63
C ILE A 7 -7.73 -11.74 44.40
N PHE A 8 -9.05 -11.90 44.58
CA PHE A 8 -9.97 -12.17 43.47
C PHE A 8 -10.07 -10.97 42.50
N GLY A 9 -10.14 -9.75 43.03
CA GLY A 9 -10.10 -8.52 42.23
C GLY A 9 -8.78 -8.35 41.47
N LEU A 10 -7.64 -8.67 42.11
CA LEU A 10 -6.34 -8.65 41.47
C LEU A 10 -6.24 -9.71 40.36
N LEU A 11 -6.78 -10.92 40.57
CA LEU A 11 -6.79 -11.98 39.56
C LEU A 11 -7.61 -11.59 38.32
N LEU A 12 -8.78 -10.95 38.51
CA LEU A 12 -9.61 -10.42 37.42
C LEU A 12 -8.93 -9.26 36.66
N LEU A 13 -8.17 -8.43 37.38
CA LEU A 13 -7.39 -7.35 36.78
C LEU A 13 -6.20 -7.90 35.98
N LEU A 14 -5.54 -8.95 36.47
CA LEU A 14 -4.45 -9.63 35.78
C LEU A 14 -4.91 -10.42 34.55
N LEU A 15 -6.11 -11.01 34.59
CA LEU A 15 -6.75 -11.66 33.44
C LEU A 15 -7.19 -10.66 32.35
N SER A 16 -7.45 -9.40 32.70
CA SER A 16 -7.72 -8.34 31.73
C SER A 16 -6.46 -7.68 31.16
N ILE A 17 -5.27 -8.00 31.70
CA ILE A 17 -3.95 -7.56 31.20
C ILE A 17 -3.34 -8.62 30.27
N VAL A 18 -4.11 -9.56 29.69
CA VAL A 18 -3.61 -10.37 28.56
C VAL A 18 -3.43 -9.46 27.34
N ARG A 19 -2.27 -8.81 27.35
CA ARG A 19 -1.48 -8.22 26.27
C ARG A 19 -2.29 -7.84 25.03
N VAL A 20 -2.87 -6.64 25.07
CA VAL A 20 -3.05 -5.85 23.85
C VAL A 20 -1.70 -5.23 23.50
N SER A 21 -0.75 -6.08 23.12
CA SER A 21 0.40 -5.67 22.32
C SER A 21 -0.15 -5.52 20.90
N SER A 22 -0.68 -4.35 20.56
CA SER A 22 -1.09 -4.04 19.19
C SER A 22 0.14 -3.93 18.29
N ALA A 23 0.76 -5.07 17.97
CA ALA A 23 1.63 -5.16 16.82
C ALA A 23 0.79 -4.84 15.58
N SER A 24 1.41 -4.20 14.57
CA SER A 24 0.69 -3.89 13.34
C SER A 24 0.15 -5.18 12.73
N GLN A 25 -1.17 -5.35 12.63
CA GLN A 25 -1.79 -6.56 12.07
C GLN A 25 -1.34 -6.77 10.61
N LEU A 26 -1.11 -5.66 9.91
CA LEU A 26 -0.59 -5.61 8.56
C LEU A 26 0.83 -5.04 8.57
N ASP A 27 1.78 -5.83 8.11
CA ASP A 27 3.13 -5.40 7.76
C ASP A 27 3.12 -4.89 6.32
N PHE A 28 3.57 -3.66 6.13
CA PHE A 28 3.60 -3.01 4.83
C PHE A 28 5.03 -2.59 4.51
N SER A 29 5.57 -3.14 3.43
CA SER A 29 6.93 -2.86 2.96
C SER A 29 6.94 -2.63 1.47
N TRP A 30 7.92 -1.86 0.98
CA TRP A 30 7.98 -1.47 -0.43
C TRP A 30 9.41 -1.15 -0.85
N ASN A 31 9.62 -1.11 -2.16
CA ASN A 31 10.85 -0.65 -2.79
C ASN A 31 10.65 0.74 -3.42
N ALA A 32 11.71 1.39 -3.87
CA ALA A 32 11.57 2.62 -4.66
C ALA A 32 10.89 2.32 -6.01
N PRO A 33 10.01 3.19 -6.52
CA PRO A 33 9.46 3.04 -7.86
C PRO A 33 10.57 3.18 -8.90
N LYS A 34 10.40 2.54 -10.04
CA LYS A 34 11.35 2.58 -11.16
C LYS A 34 10.63 2.94 -12.45
N THR A 35 11.36 3.61 -13.33
CA THR A 35 10.85 3.99 -14.65
C THR A 35 11.25 2.93 -15.67
N TYR A 36 10.29 2.46 -16.45
CA TYR A 36 10.49 1.52 -17.54
C TYR A 36 10.02 2.12 -18.85
N ILE A 37 10.69 1.74 -19.95
CA ILE A 37 10.29 2.10 -21.30
C ILE A 37 10.07 0.81 -22.06
N HIS A 38 8.87 0.63 -22.59
CA HIS A 38 8.50 -0.58 -23.33
C HIS A 38 7.87 -0.21 -24.67
N ASN A 39 8.39 -0.80 -25.74
CA ASN A 39 7.81 -0.67 -27.06
C ASN A 39 6.81 -1.81 -27.28
N LYS A 40 5.51 -1.50 -27.35
CA LYS A 40 4.43 -2.47 -27.59
C LYS A 40 4.40 -3.03 -29.03
N GLY A 41 5.41 -2.74 -29.85
CA GLY A 41 5.59 -3.28 -31.20
C GLY A 41 4.72 -2.64 -32.29
N THR A 42 3.82 -1.72 -31.95
CA THR A 42 2.84 -1.18 -32.92
C THR A 42 2.61 0.34 -32.88
N GLY A 43 3.15 1.09 -31.91
CA GLY A 43 2.76 2.51 -31.75
C GLY A 43 3.73 3.46 -31.06
N GLY A 44 4.94 3.02 -30.69
CA GLY A 44 5.94 3.84 -30.02
C GLY A 44 6.37 3.30 -28.66
N GLU A 45 7.30 4.02 -28.03
CA GLU A 45 7.79 3.73 -26.68
C GLU A 45 6.80 4.27 -25.65
N VAL A 46 6.29 3.38 -24.80
CA VAL A 46 5.42 3.73 -23.67
C VAL A 46 6.25 3.74 -22.40
N ARG A 47 6.04 4.76 -21.56
CA ARG A 47 6.72 4.91 -20.28
C ARG A 47 5.84 4.42 -19.15
N TYR A 48 6.45 3.67 -18.24
CA TYR A 48 5.80 3.17 -17.03
C TYR A 48 6.56 3.59 -15.80
N ILE A 49 5.83 3.90 -14.74
CA ILE A 49 6.35 3.88 -13.37
C ILE A 49 5.80 2.62 -12.71
N ILE A 50 6.70 1.74 -12.29
CA ILE A 50 6.34 0.47 -11.65
C ILE A 50 6.88 0.45 -10.23
N TRP A 51 6.03 0.03 -9.31
CA TRP A 51 6.30 0.08 -7.89
C TRP A 51 5.94 -1.23 -7.21
N PHE A 52 6.94 -1.88 -6.60
CA PHE A 52 6.75 -3.13 -5.88
C PHE A 52 6.53 -2.90 -4.39
N TYR A 53 5.52 -3.57 -3.84
CA TYR A 53 5.17 -3.52 -2.42
C TYR A 53 4.68 -4.87 -1.91
N ASN A 54 4.66 -5.05 -0.60
CA ASN A 54 4.23 -6.28 0.06
C ASN A 54 3.22 -5.98 1.17
N LEU A 55 2.26 -6.89 1.31
CA LEU A 55 1.26 -6.89 2.37
C LEU A 55 1.41 -8.18 3.17
N GLY A 56 1.94 -8.08 4.38
CA GLY A 56 2.15 -9.19 5.30
C GLY A 56 1.11 -9.23 6.41
N ASN A 57 0.46 -10.36 6.64
CA ASN A 57 -0.35 -10.57 7.82
C ASN A 57 0.55 -11.10 8.94
N THR A 58 0.67 -10.34 10.03
CA THR A 58 1.56 -10.69 11.14
C THR A 58 0.87 -11.53 12.23
N ILE A 59 -0.45 -11.72 12.14
CA ILE A 59 -1.26 -12.40 13.15
C ILE A 59 -1.71 -13.79 12.68
N ASP A 60 -2.17 -14.60 13.64
CA ASP A 60 -2.56 -16.01 13.45
C ASP A 60 -4.02 -16.18 12.96
N GLN A 61 -4.65 -15.10 12.47
CA GLN A 61 -6.02 -15.11 11.93
C GLN A 61 -6.07 -14.32 10.62
N PRO A 62 -6.99 -14.65 9.70
CA PRO A 62 -7.14 -13.89 8.46
C PRO A 62 -7.53 -12.43 8.74
N ILE A 63 -7.05 -11.51 7.90
CA ILE A 63 -7.42 -10.10 7.95
C ILE A 63 -8.00 -9.65 6.61
N LEU A 64 -8.94 -8.71 6.63
CA LEU A 64 -9.48 -8.09 5.43
C LEU A 64 -8.69 -6.82 5.14
N VAL A 65 -8.15 -6.71 3.92
CA VAL A 65 -7.33 -5.57 3.49
C VAL A 65 -8.05 -4.81 2.37
N PRO A 66 -8.68 -3.66 2.65
CA PRO A 66 -9.38 -2.85 1.64
C PRO A 66 -8.41 -1.87 0.95
N ILE A 67 -7.35 -2.39 0.34
CA ILE A 67 -6.28 -1.56 -0.25
C ILE A 67 -6.69 -0.97 -1.60
N GLU A 68 -6.34 0.30 -1.79
CA GLU A 68 -6.26 0.94 -3.10
C GLU A 68 -4.94 1.72 -3.20
N VAL A 69 -4.42 1.84 -4.43
CA VAL A 69 -3.16 2.53 -4.71
C VAL A 69 -3.35 3.48 -5.88
N PHE A 70 -2.83 4.70 -5.75
CA PHE A 70 -2.76 5.66 -6.85
C PHE A 70 -1.53 6.55 -6.70
N LEU A 71 -1.15 7.19 -7.81
CA LEU A 71 -0.01 8.08 -7.93
C LEU A 71 -0.52 9.48 -8.24
N MET A 72 0.04 10.49 -7.58
CA MET A 72 -0.07 11.89 -8.00
C MET A 72 1.30 12.45 -8.32
N THR A 73 1.34 13.35 -9.31
CA THR A 73 2.57 14.06 -9.68
C THR A 73 2.52 15.53 -9.25
N ASP A 74 3.67 16.20 -9.27
CA ASP A 74 3.76 17.66 -9.14
C ASP A 74 3.12 18.43 -10.30
N THR A 75 2.88 17.77 -11.43
CA THR A 75 2.14 18.35 -12.58
C THR A 75 0.62 18.34 -12.35
N GLY A 76 0.15 17.73 -11.26
CA GLY A 76 -1.26 17.64 -10.89
C GLY A 76 -2.00 16.47 -11.54
N GLU A 77 -1.29 15.61 -12.28
CA GLU A 77 -1.85 14.39 -12.84
C GLU A 77 -2.07 13.34 -11.75
N LYS A 78 -3.14 12.56 -11.92
CA LYS A 78 -3.48 11.43 -11.06
C LYS A 78 -3.57 10.17 -11.90
N HIS A 79 -2.86 9.14 -11.47
CA HIS A 79 -2.79 7.85 -12.15
C HIS A 79 -3.25 6.74 -11.21
N LEU A 80 -4.18 5.89 -11.66
CA LEU A 80 -4.66 4.76 -10.89
C LEU A 80 -3.80 3.53 -11.14
N ASP A 81 -3.64 2.71 -10.10
CA ASP A 81 -2.97 1.41 -10.25
C ASP A 81 -3.72 0.52 -11.26
N THR A 82 -3.02 0.18 -12.34
CA THR A 82 -3.51 -0.68 -13.42
C THR A 82 -2.48 -1.77 -13.71
N TYR A 83 -2.92 -2.98 -14.02
CA TYR A 83 -2.02 -4.08 -14.33
C TYR A 83 -1.82 -4.25 -15.83
N TYR A 84 -0.59 -4.09 -16.28
CA TYR A 84 -0.18 -4.24 -17.68
C TYR A 84 0.66 -5.52 -17.83
N PRO A 85 0.07 -6.66 -18.26
CA PRO A 85 0.81 -7.92 -18.36
C PRO A 85 1.96 -7.86 -19.37
N GLU A 86 1.85 -7.05 -20.41
CA GLU A 86 2.82 -6.94 -21.52
C GLU A 86 4.21 -6.47 -21.06
N ILE A 87 4.27 -5.60 -20.05
CA ILE A 87 5.55 -5.08 -19.55
C ILE A 87 6.17 -5.97 -18.48
N MET A 88 5.39 -6.89 -17.87
CA MET A 88 5.90 -7.70 -16.77
C MET A 88 7.02 -8.66 -17.19
N GLU A 89 6.99 -9.18 -18.43
CA GLU A 89 8.10 -9.97 -18.97
C GLU A 89 9.38 -9.14 -19.15
N HIS A 90 9.23 -7.86 -19.50
CA HIS A 90 10.35 -6.94 -19.65
C HIS A 90 10.95 -6.59 -18.28
N VAL A 91 10.10 -6.29 -17.30
CA VAL A 91 10.52 -6.01 -15.91
C VAL A 91 11.21 -7.21 -15.29
N ALA A 92 10.69 -8.42 -15.50
CA ALA A 92 11.27 -9.65 -14.97
C ALA A 92 12.73 -9.88 -15.41
N LYS A 93 13.14 -9.33 -16.56
CA LYS A 93 14.51 -9.44 -17.09
C LYS A 93 15.44 -8.34 -16.58
N LEU A 94 14.90 -7.17 -16.22
CA LEU A 94 15.67 -5.97 -15.91
C LEU A 94 15.75 -5.63 -14.43
N ASP A 95 14.71 -5.98 -13.67
CA ASP A 95 14.54 -5.49 -12.30
C ASP A 95 15.06 -6.50 -11.27
N ALA A 96 16.06 -6.11 -10.49
CA ALA A 96 16.57 -6.89 -9.37
C ALA A 96 15.55 -7.06 -8.22
N ASP A 97 14.55 -6.18 -8.14
CA ASP A 97 13.46 -6.28 -7.15
C ASP A 97 12.38 -7.29 -7.56
N TYR A 98 12.37 -7.69 -8.84
CA TYR A 98 11.53 -8.76 -9.32
C TYR A 98 12.06 -10.11 -8.81
N LYS A 99 11.19 -10.87 -8.14
CA LYS A 99 11.50 -12.18 -7.57
C LYS A 99 10.84 -13.25 -8.43
N GLU A 100 11.67 -14.03 -9.11
CA GLU A 100 11.20 -15.17 -9.91
C GLU A 100 10.38 -16.15 -9.06
N GLY A 101 9.33 -16.72 -9.66
CA GLY A 101 8.40 -17.63 -8.98
C GLY A 101 7.42 -16.96 -8.02
N LYS A 102 7.44 -15.62 -7.87
CA LYS A 102 6.42 -14.88 -7.12
C LYS A 102 5.27 -14.43 -8.05
N LYS A 103 4.05 -14.57 -7.54
CA LYS A 103 2.85 -14.01 -8.18
C LYS A 103 2.65 -12.58 -7.68
N TYR A 104 2.86 -11.61 -8.55
CA TYR A 104 2.60 -10.21 -8.27
C TYR A 104 1.15 -9.86 -8.55
N GLN A 105 0.50 -9.17 -7.60
CA GLN A 105 -0.90 -8.75 -7.67
C GLN A 105 -1.00 -7.23 -7.61
N TYR A 106 -1.81 -6.61 -8.46
CA TYR A 106 -2.16 -5.20 -8.33
C TYR A 106 -3.28 -5.00 -7.31
N ALA A 107 -3.52 -3.76 -6.87
CA ALA A 107 -4.36 -3.45 -5.71
C ALA A 107 -5.77 -4.06 -5.80
N ALA A 108 -6.41 -4.02 -6.98
CA ALA A 108 -7.77 -4.54 -7.14
C ALA A 108 -7.90 -6.05 -6.97
N ILE A 109 -6.80 -6.81 -7.09
CA ILE A 109 -6.73 -8.26 -6.83
C ILE A 109 -6.15 -8.54 -5.44
N ALA A 110 -5.23 -7.69 -4.97
CA ALA A 110 -4.64 -7.81 -3.64
C ALA A 110 -5.65 -7.53 -2.53
N LYS A 111 -6.67 -6.68 -2.79
CA LYS A 111 -7.76 -6.38 -1.86
C LYS A 111 -8.53 -7.64 -1.45
N GLY A 112 -9.05 -7.63 -0.23
CA GLY A 112 -9.79 -8.75 0.35
C GLY A 112 -8.99 -9.50 1.39
N GLU A 113 -9.28 -10.79 1.57
CA GLU A 113 -8.70 -11.58 2.67
C GLU A 113 -7.20 -11.84 2.46
N LEU A 114 -6.44 -11.70 3.54
CA LEU A 114 -5.03 -12.05 3.66
C LEU A 114 -4.86 -13.10 4.76
N ALA A 115 -4.47 -14.31 4.37
CA ALA A 115 -4.36 -15.46 5.25
C ALA A 115 -3.33 -15.24 6.39
N PRO A 116 -3.48 -15.93 7.54
CA PRO A 116 -2.56 -15.85 8.66
C PRO A 116 -1.10 -16.06 8.25
N LYS A 117 -0.18 -15.22 8.77
CA LYS A 117 1.28 -15.37 8.55
C LYS A 117 1.71 -15.46 7.08
N THR A 118 0.93 -14.88 6.16
CA THR A 118 1.25 -14.84 4.73
C THR A 118 1.61 -13.46 4.25
N THR A 119 2.36 -13.40 3.14
CA THR A 119 2.70 -12.15 2.46
C THR A 119 2.19 -12.21 1.02
N LYS A 120 1.40 -11.21 0.62
CA LYS A 120 1.09 -10.95 -0.79
C LYS A 120 2.17 -10.05 -1.39
N HIS A 121 2.76 -10.51 -2.49
CA HIS A 121 3.65 -9.70 -3.31
C HIS A 121 2.82 -8.91 -4.30
N CYS A 122 3.00 -7.59 -4.30
CA CYS A 122 2.17 -6.69 -5.05
C CYS A 122 2.98 -5.80 -5.97
N VAL A 123 2.33 -5.30 -7.00
CA VAL A 123 2.90 -4.36 -7.98
C VAL A 123 1.85 -3.33 -8.33
N ALA A 124 2.22 -2.05 -8.30
CA ALA A 124 1.43 -0.99 -8.89
C ALA A 124 2.11 -0.49 -10.16
N MET A 125 1.34 -0.22 -11.20
CA MET A 125 1.87 0.30 -12.46
C MET A 125 1.07 1.52 -12.93
N PHE A 126 1.81 2.51 -13.40
CA PHE A 126 1.29 3.78 -13.89
C PHE A 126 1.87 4.02 -15.28
N GLU A 127 1.01 4.01 -16.31
CA GLU A 127 1.37 4.30 -17.71
C GLU A 127 1.31 5.82 -17.94
N ASP A 128 2.08 6.34 -18.88
CA ASP A 128 1.99 7.73 -19.38
C ASP A 128 2.17 8.84 -18.32
N VAL A 129 2.98 8.59 -17.29
CA VAL A 129 3.35 9.64 -16.33
C VAL A 129 4.25 10.68 -17.01
N ASP A 130 3.91 11.98 -16.87
CA ASP A 130 4.65 13.09 -17.50
C ASP A 130 6.17 12.98 -17.21
N PRO A 131 7.04 12.87 -18.24
CA PRO A 131 8.48 12.76 -18.05
C PRO A 131 9.11 13.99 -17.36
N LYS A 132 8.42 15.13 -17.35
CA LYS A 132 8.84 16.36 -16.66
C LYS A 132 8.51 16.35 -15.18
N SER A 133 7.67 15.43 -14.70
CA SER A 133 7.38 15.30 -13.27
C SER A 133 8.66 15.09 -12.48
N ARG A 134 8.84 15.91 -11.44
CA ARG A 134 10.00 15.84 -10.54
C ARG A 134 9.63 15.21 -9.22
N ARG A 135 8.34 15.09 -8.91
CA ARG A 135 7.85 14.50 -7.67
C ARG A 135 6.73 13.52 -7.93
N LEU A 136 6.77 12.42 -7.20
CA LEU A 136 5.70 11.43 -7.15
C LEU A 136 5.22 11.30 -5.71
N ASP A 137 3.92 11.40 -5.53
CA ASP A 137 3.24 11.06 -4.29
C ASP A 137 2.44 9.78 -4.54
N ILE A 138 2.94 8.64 -4.03
CA ILE A 138 2.20 7.37 -4.04
C ILE A 138 1.34 7.32 -2.80
N PHE A 139 0.05 7.10 -2.99
CA PHE A 139 -0.92 6.98 -1.92
C PHE A 139 -1.41 5.54 -1.82
N VAL A 140 -1.41 5.02 -0.60
CA VAL A 140 -1.94 3.70 -0.26
C VAL A 140 -3.06 3.88 0.77
N THR A 141 -4.27 3.51 0.39
CA THR A 141 -5.45 3.56 1.28
C THR A 141 -5.69 2.19 1.92
N GLY A 142 -6.57 2.14 2.92
CA GLY A 142 -7.00 0.88 3.53
C GLY A 142 -5.96 0.16 4.41
N ILE A 143 -4.75 0.73 4.56
CA ILE A 143 -3.71 0.22 5.46
C ILE A 143 -3.70 0.93 6.83
N SER A 144 -4.57 1.92 7.01
CA SER A 144 -4.70 2.63 8.29
C SER A 144 -5.37 1.72 9.32
N HIS A 145 -4.62 1.47 10.39
CA HIS A 145 -5.10 0.85 11.62
C HIS A 145 -6.44 1.46 12.04
N PHE A 146 -7.40 0.61 12.35
CA PHE A 146 -8.67 0.93 13.00
C PHE A 146 -8.48 1.92 14.17
N PHE A 147 -8.56 3.23 13.90
CA PHE A 147 -8.55 4.29 14.90
C PHE A 147 -9.94 4.38 15.55
N PHE A 148 -10.31 3.40 16.38
CA PHE A 148 -11.61 3.37 17.07
C PHE A 148 -11.83 4.51 18.08
N TRP A 149 -10.81 5.31 18.42
CA TRP A 149 -10.92 6.33 19.48
C TRP A 149 -11.20 7.76 19.00
N ARG A 150 -11.29 8.03 17.69
CA ARG A 150 -11.75 9.34 17.18
C ARG A 150 -12.97 9.15 16.30
N TRP A 151 -14.13 9.61 16.79
CA TRP A 151 -15.41 9.68 16.07
C TRP A 151 -15.42 10.64 14.85
N ARG A 152 -14.27 10.87 14.20
CA ARG A 152 -14.19 11.53 12.89
C ARG A 152 -13.38 10.61 11.99
N MET A 153 -14.06 9.95 11.05
CA MET A 153 -13.45 9.24 9.91
C MET A 153 -12.69 10.27 9.06
N VAL A 154 -11.48 10.60 9.50
CA VAL A 154 -10.46 11.21 8.66
C VAL A 154 -9.82 10.03 7.96
N ASP A 155 -10.10 9.85 6.67
CA ASP A 155 -9.52 8.75 5.91
C ASP A 155 -8.03 9.01 5.79
N TYR A 156 -7.25 8.24 6.56
CA TYR A 156 -5.80 8.34 6.55
C TYR A 156 -5.30 7.44 5.42
N SER A 157 -4.77 8.06 4.36
CA SER A 157 -3.95 7.39 3.36
C SER A 157 -2.49 7.41 3.81
N TYR A 158 -1.76 6.32 3.60
CA TYR A 158 -0.31 6.34 3.72
C TYR A 158 0.28 6.96 2.45
N LYS A 159 0.95 8.10 2.59
CA LYS A 159 1.59 8.81 1.48
C LYS A 159 3.08 8.53 1.50
N ILE A 160 3.65 8.25 0.33
CA ILE A 160 5.07 8.04 0.12
C ILE A 160 5.51 9.00 -0.98
N THR A 161 6.36 9.96 -0.62
CA THR A 161 6.82 11.02 -1.51
C THR A 161 8.21 10.67 -2.02
N TYR A 162 8.36 10.72 -3.34
CA TYR A 162 9.62 10.57 -4.04
C TYR A 162 9.95 11.82 -4.86
N GLU A 163 11.23 12.13 -4.98
CA GLU A 163 11.75 13.16 -5.88
C GLU A 163 12.70 12.53 -6.90
N LYS A 164 12.65 13.03 -8.13
CA LYS A 164 13.48 12.55 -9.23
C LYS A 164 14.91 13.05 -9.05
N GLU A 165 15.86 12.13 -8.92
CA GLU A 165 17.28 12.43 -8.90
C GLU A 165 17.95 11.66 -10.05
N GLN A 166 18.32 12.39 -11.11
CA GLN A 166 18.83 11.81 -12.36
C GLN A 166 17.85 10.78 -12.95
N ASP A 167 18.19 9.49 -12.83
CA ASP A 167 17.45 8.36 -13.41
C ASP A 167 16.69 7.53 -12.36
N TYR A 168 16.72 7.91 -11.08
CA TYR A 168 16.02 7.19 -10.01
C TYR A 168 15.11 8.09 -9.17
N TRP A 169 14.23 7.45 -8.40
CA TRP A 169 13.29 8.10 -7.50
C TRP A 169 13.80 7.99 -6.06
N LYS A 170 14.22 9.12 -5.49
CA LYS A 170 14.71 9.21 -4.12
C LYS A 170 13.55 9.40 -3.16
N LEU A 171 13.50 8.56 -2.13
CA LEU A 171 12.54 8.71 -1.04
C LEU A 171 12.83 10.01 -0.27
N ILE A 172 11.83 10.87 -0.15
CA ILE A 172 11.90 12.13 0.61
C ILE A 172 11.22 11.97 1.96
N GLU A 173 9.99 11.50 1.97
CA GLU A 173 9.20 11.32 3.18
C GLU A 173 8.15 10.23 2.97
N HIS A 174 7.70 9.62 4.06
CA HIS A 174 6.56 8.73 4.04
C HIS A 174 5.84 8.76 5.39
N GLY A 175 4.54 8.53 5.38
CA GLY A 175 3.74 8.48 6.60
C GLY A 175 2.24 8.62 6.36
N MET A 176 1.49 8.54 7.46
CA MET A 176 0.04 8.75 7.42
C MET A 176 -0.25 10.21 7.08
N SER A 177 -0.93 10.44 5.97
CA SER A 177 -1.40 11.74 5.54
C SER A 177 -2.87 11.94 5.93
N LYS A 178 -3.24 13.19 6.26
CA LYS A 178 -4.64 13.63 6.39
C LYS A 178 -5.21 14.14 5.07
N ASP A 179 -4.44 14.03 3.99
CA ASP A 179 -4.85 14.47 2.68
C ASP A 179 -6.08 13.67 2.22
N THR A 180 -7.14 14.39 1.87
CA THR A 180 -8.43 13.84 1.44
C THR A 180 -8.60 13.87 -0.07
N SER A 181 -7.56 14.25 -0.83
CA SER A 181 -7.52 14.27 -2.30
C SER A 181 -7.93 12.92 -2.95
N HIS A 182 -7.81 11.81 -2.22
CA HIS A 182 -8.27 10.49 -2.66
C HIS A 182 -9.81 10.35 -2.72
N ARG A 183 -10.57 11.11 -1.91
CA ARG A 183 -12.03 10.96 -1.73
C ARG A 183 -12.87 11.30 -2.95
N SER A 184 -12.36 12.07 -3.91
CA SER A 184 -13.12 12.39 -5.13
C SER A 184 -13.52 11.14 -5.92
N TYR A 185 -12.84 10.00 -5.70
CA TYR A 185 -13.03 8.77 -6.46
C TYR A 185 -14.02 7.75 -5.83
N GLU A 186 -14.22 7.76 -4.50
CA GLU A 186 -15.21 6.88 -3.84
C GLU A 186 -16.64 7.12 -4.36
N PHE A 187 -16.92 8.32 -4.87
CA PHE A 187 -18.22 8.66 -5.47
C PHE A 187 -18.36 8.20 -6.93
N GLU A 188 -17.26 8.02 -7.67
CA GLU A 188 -17.32 7.60 -9.08
C GLU A 188 -17.45 6.08 -9.23
N THR A 189 -16.84 5.30 -8.33
CA THR A 189 -16.84 3.83 -8.39
C THR A 189 -18.11 3.17 -7.83
N ARG A 190 -19.01 3.93 -7.19
CA ARG A 190 -20.29 3.44 -6.63
C ARG A 190 -21.47 3.45 -7.61
N ASN A 191 -21.27 3.88 -8.85
CA ASN A 191 -22.34 4.03 -9.84
C ASN A 191 -22.47 2.84 -10.83
N TRP A 192 -21.90 1.67 -10.53
CA TRP A 192 -22.02 0.47 -11.37
C TRP A 192 -22.68 -0.67 -10.60
#